data_AF-D2HAZ5-F1
#
_entry.id   AF-D2HAZ5-F1
#
_cell.length_a   1.000
_cell.length_b   1.000
_cell.length_c   1.000
_cell.angle_alpha   90.00
_cell.angle_beta   90.00
_cell.angle_gamma   90.00
#
_symmetry.space_group_name_H-M   'P 1'
#
loop_
_entity.id
_entity.type
_entity.pdbx_description
1 polymer ?
#
loop_
_entity_poly.entity_id
_entity_poly.type
_entity_poly.pdbx_seq_one_letter_code
_entity_poly.pdbx_strand_id
1 'polypeptide(L)'
;DFNTPLTWMDRSFKQKISKETEALNDTLEQMDLTDIFRIFHPKTAEYAFFSNAHRTFSRIDHPSGHKTSLHKFKKIKVIPCNFSDHNAMKLETNHKKTSGKNTNTCRSNNVLLTNKWVNQEIKEAI
;
A
#
# COMPACT_ATOMS: atom_id res chain seq x y z
N ASP A 1 -5.76 3.05 2.83
CA ASP A 1 -5.28 3.78 1.65
C ASP A 1 -5.62 5.25 1.84
N PHE A 2 -4.61 6.13 1.81
CA PHE A 2 -4.80 7.58 1.95
C PHE A 2 -5.02 8.27 0.60
N ASN A 3 -4.87 7.56 -0.53
CA ASN A 3 -5.01 8.10 -1.89
C ASN A 3 -4.10 9.32 -2.18
N THR A 4 -3.09 9.56 -1.35
CA THR A 4 -2.15 10.68 -1.51
C THR A 4 -0.74 10.21 -1.17
N PRO A 5 0.31 10.63 -1.89
CA PRO A 5 1.69 10.44 -1.42
C PRO A 5 1.94 11.24 -0.13
N LEU A 6 2.76 10.71 0.77
CA LEU A 6 3.18 11.44 1.96
C LEU A 6 4.45 12.29 1.72
N THR A 7 5.29 11.85 0.78
CA THR A 7 6.57 12.50 0.47
C THR A 7 6.76 12.68 -1.04
N TRP A 8 7.65 13.60 -1.43
CA TRP A 8 7.98 13.84 -2.84
C TRP A 8 8.61 12.61 -3.54
N MET A 9 9.19 11.68 -2.76
CA MET A 9 9.73 10.42 -3.26
C MET A 9 8.64 9.41 -3.65
N ASP A 10 7.40 9.65 -3.25
CA ASP A 10 6.26 8.77 -3.49
C ASP A 10 5.53 9.08 -4.79
N ARG A 11 6.05 10.00 -5.59
CA ARG A 11 5.63 10.25 -6.98
C ARG A 11 6.84 10.15 -7.90
N SER A 12 6.63 9.62 -9.11
CA SER A 12 7.64 9.67 -10.17
C SER A 12 7.91 11.09 -10.64
N PHE A 13 6.87 11.93 -10.63
CA PHE A 13 6.97 13.36 -10.92
C PHE A 13 7.02 14.16 -9.62
N LYS A 14 8.16 14.82 -9.37
CA LYS A 14 8.48 15.51 -8.11
C LYS A 14 7.74 16.84 -7.96
N GLN A 15 6.43 16.77 -7.80
CA GLN A 15 5.59 17.92 -7.43
C GLN A 15 5.78 18.27 -5.95
N LYS A 16 5.49 19.54 -5.64
CA LYS A 16 5.39 19.99 -4.26
C LYS A 16 4.25 19.26 -3.55
N ILE A 17 4.48 18.88 -2.29
CA ILE A 17 3.46 18.31 -1.42
C ILE A 17 2.41 19.38 -1.07
N SER A 18 1.14 18.99 -1.02
CA SER A 18 0.05 19.92 -0.74
C SER A 18 -0.03 20.24 0.76
N LYS A 19 -0.66 21.36 1.12
CA LYS A 19 -0.81 21.76 2.54
C LYS A 19 -1.64 20.75 3.33
N GLU A 20 -2.60 20.10 2.68
CA GLU A 20 -3.44 19.05 3.28
C GLU A 20 -2.60 17.82 3.61
N THR A 21 -1.64 17.48 2.75
CA THR A 21 -0.72 16.37 3.00
C THR A 21 0.30 16.72 4.09
N GLU A 22 0.76 17.98 4.15
CA GLU A 22 1.58 18.47 5.27
C GLU A 22 0.82 18.34 6.61
N ALA A 23 -0.43 18.81 6.68
CA ALA A 23 -1.26 18.68 7.88
C ALA A 23 -1.53 17.21 8.26
N LEU A 24 -1.69 16.32 7.26
CA LEU A 24 -1.79 14.88 7.49
C LEU A 24 -0.50 14.32 8.09
N ASN A 25 0.67 14.69 7.58
CA ASN A 25 1.96 14.28 8.12
C ASN A 25 2.13 14.77 9.57
N ASP A 26 1.74 16.00 9.87
CA ASP A 26 1.77 16.55 11.24
C ASP A 26 0.86 15.75 12.18
N THR A 27 -0.31 15.33 11.69
CA THR A 27 -1.26 14.52 12.46
C THR A 27 -0.70 13.12 12.73
N LEU A 28 -0.08 12.50 11.73
CA LEU A 28 0.60 11.20 11.90
C LEU A 28 1.72 11.31 12.94
N GLU A 29 2.49 12.40 12.91
CA GLU A 29 3.56 12.66 13.87
C GLU A 29 3.02 12.83 15.30
N GLN A 30 1.92 13.57 15.47
CA GLN A 30 1.24 13.72 16.78
C GLN A 30 0.70 12.40 17.34
N MET A 31 0.31 11.47 16.46
CA MET A 31 -0.17 10.13 16.85
C MET A 31 0.97 9.12 17.04
N ASP A 32 2.23 9.55 16.97
CA ASP A 32 3.42 8.68 16.98
C ASP A 32 3.38 7.58 15.91
N LEU A 33 2.72 7.85 14.79
CA LEU A 33 2.66 6.99 13.62
C LEU A 33 3.72 7.41 12.61
N THR A 34 4.35 6.41 11.99
CA THR A 34 5.32 6.63 10.92
C THR A 34 5.05 5.67 9.76
N ASP A 35 5.37 6.11 8.55
CA ASP A 35 5.31 5.28 7.36
C ASP A 35 6.46 4.25 7.38
N ILE A 36 6.10 2.99 7.63
CA ILE A 36 7.05 1.90 7.81
C ILE A 36 7.88 1.70 6.54
N PHE A 37 7.29 1.87 5.36
CA PHE A 37 8.03 1.67 4.11
C PHE A 37 9.20 2.63 4.00
N ARG A 38 9.01 3.91 4.37
CA ARG A 38 10.08 4.92 4.32
C ARG A 38 11.15 4.71 5.38
N ILE A 39 10.82 4.11 6.51
CA ILE A 39 11.83 3.71 7.50
C ILE A 39 12.78 2.65 6.92
N PHE A 40 12.26 1.64 6.21
CA PHE A 40 13.10 0.61 5.59
C PHE A 40 13.78 1.08 4.30
N HIS A 41 13.15 2.00 3.57
CA HIS A 41 13.56 2.40 2.21
C HIS A 41 13.58 3.93 2.08
N PRO A 42 14.42 4.67 2.82
CA PRO A 42 14.32 6.13 2.92
C PRO A 42 14.53 6.87 1.60
N LYS A 43 15.25 6.27 0.65
CA LYS A 43 15.60 6.88 -0.65
C LYS A 43 15.10 6.09 -1.86
N THR A 44 14.32 5.03 -1.66
CA THR A 44 13.91 4.15 -2.77
C THR A 44 12.70 4.71 -3.50
N ALA A 45 12.82 4.89 -4.82
CA ALA A 45 11.71 5.28 -5.68
C ALA A 45 10.95 4.03 -6.18
N GLU A 46 10.28 3.34 -5.26
CA GLU A 46 9.40 2.21 -5.55
C GLU A 46 7.93 2.64 -5.45
N TYR A 47 7.12 2.24 -6.42
CA TYR A 47 5.74 2.69 -6.58
C TYR A 47 4.77 1.51 -6.54
N ALA A 48 3.57 1.77 -6.00
CA ALA A 48 2.53 0.76 -5.87
C ALA A 48 1.36 0.99 -6.82
N PHE A 49 1.25 2.15 -7.46
CA PHE A 49 0.11 2.51 -8.30
C PHE A 49 0.57 3.21 -9.57
N PHE A 50 -0.15 2.96 -10.68
CA PHE A 50 0.03 3.68 -11.94
C PHE A 50 -1.25 4.41 -12.34
N SER A 51 -1.17 5.73 -12.48
CA SER A 51 -2.28 6.55 -12.98
C SER A 51 -2.22 6.61 -14.50
N ASN A 52 -3.18 5.99 -15.19
CA ASN A 52 -3.25 6.05 -16.65
C ASN A 52 -3.53 7.47 -17.18
N ALA A 53 -4.41 8.22 -16.49
CA ALA A 53 -4.79 9.58 -16.88
C ALA A 53 -3.60 10.55 -16.86
N HIS A 54 -2.69 10.39 -15.90
CA HIS A 54 -1.54 11.26 -15.73
C HIS A 54 -0.23 10.64 -16.23
N ARG A 55 -0.24 9.36 -16.60
CA ARG A 55 0.93 8.56 -16.96
C ARG A 55 2.05 8.64 -15.93
N THR A 56 1.68 8.60 -14.64
CA THR A 56 2.60 8.73 -13.52
C THR A 56 2.49 7.54 -12.58
N PHE A 57 3.61 7.26 -11.91
CA PHE A 57 3.65 6.27 -10.84
C PHE A 57 3.61 6.96 -9.49
N SER A 58 2.87 6.39 -8.56
CA SER A 58 2.82 6.87 -7.19
C SER A 58 2.75 5.72 -6.17
N ARG A 59 3.03 6.07 -4.93
CA ARG A 59 2.78 5.24 -3.76
C ARG A 59 1.75 5.95 -2.90
N ILE A 60 0.53 5.42 -2.89
CA ILE A 60 -0.62 5.96 -2.14
C ILE A 60 -1.03 5.07 -0.97
N ASP A 61 -0.57 3.82 -0.98
CA ASP A 61 -0.63 2.89 0.12
C ASP A 61 0.54 3.08 1.09
N HIS A 62 0.20 3.52 2.31
CA HIS A 62 1.17 3.80 3.37
C HIS A 62 0.89 2.89 4.57
N PRO A 63 1.62 1.77 4.71
CA PRO A 63 1.54 0.99 5.95
C PRO A 63 2.17 1.80 7.08
N SER A 64 1.31 2.43 7.87
CA SER A 64 1.71 3.17 9.06
C SER A 64 1.87 2.24 10.27
N GLY A 65 2.83 2.57 11.13
CA GLY A 65 3.05 1.85 12.39
C GLY A 65 3.50 2.79 13.49
N HIS A 66 3.23 2.40 14.74
CA HIS A 66 3.66 3.20 15.88
C HIS A 66 5.19 3.16 16.02
N LYS A 67 5.83 4.29 16.30
CA LYS A 67 7.29 4.41 16.42
C LYS A 67 7.91 3.41 17.40
N THR A 68 7.24 3.17 18.54
CA THR A 68 7.72 2.19 19.54
C THR A 68 7.64 0.73 19.06
N SER A 69 6.80 0.46 18.06
CA SER A 69 6.59 -0.88 17.50
C SER A 69 7.50 -1.22 16.33
N LEU A 70 8.39 -0.30 15.92
CA LEU A 70 9.26 -0.48 14.75
C LEU A 70 10.13 -1.75 14.82
N HIS A 71 10.60 -2.12 16.00
CA HIS A 71 11.39 -3.34 16.24
C HIS A 71 10.65 -4.64 15.87
N LYS A 72 9.31 -4.60 15.77
CA LYS A 72 8.48 -5.75 15.39
C LYS A 72 8.49 -6.00 13.89
N PHE A 73 8.89 -5.03 13.06
CA PHE A 73 8.93 -5.20 11.62
C PHE A 73 10.31 -5.69 11.18
N LYS A 74 10.33 -6.60 10.21
CA LYS A 74 11.55 -7.24 9.69
C LYS A 74 11.89 -6.75 8.29
N LYS A 75 10.89 -6.70 7.43
CA LYS A 75 11.05 -6.34 6.02
C LYS A 75 9.73 -5.88 5.45
N ILE A 76 9.80 -4.98 4.48
CA ILE A 76 8.67 -4.56 3.66
C ILE A 76 9.08 -4.53 2.19
N LYS A 77 8.18 -4.97 1.30
CA LYS A 77 8.41 -4.96 -0.15
C LYS A 77 7.10 -4.74 -0.92
N VAL A 78 7.20 -4.12 -2.09
CA VAL A 78 6.12 -4.08 -3.07
C VAL A 78 6.11 -5.40 -3.86
N ILE A 79 4.92 -5.93 -4.12
CA ILE A 79 4.65 -7.13 -4.90
C ILE A 79 3.76 -6.72 -6.08
N PRO A 80 4.26 -6.83 -7.32
CA PRO A 80 3.46 -6.57 -8.51
C PRO A 80 2.17 -7.39 -8.51
N CYS A 81 1.04 -6.75 -8.83
CA CYS A 81 -0.26 -7.41 -8.93
C CYS A 81 -0.80 -7.23 -10.36
N ASN A 82 -1.06 -8.33 -11.07
CA ASN A 82 -1.63 -8.27 -12.42
C ASN A 82 -3.16 -8.08 -12.41
N PHE A 83 -3.80 -8.25 -11.25
CA PHE A 83 -5.26 -8.26 -11.11
C PHE A 83 -5.82 -6.93 -10.59
N SER A 84 -4.96 -5.96 -10.29
CA SER A 84 -5.34 -4.63 -9.81
C SER A 84 -4.35 -3.60 -10.34
N ASP A 85 -4.84 -2.38 -10.49
CA ASP A 85 -4.06 -1.16 -10.66
C ASP A 85 -3.18 -0.82 -9.44
N HIS A 86 -3.38 -1.48 -8.31
CA HIS A 86 -2.52 -1.45 -7.13
C HIS A 86 -1.66 -2.71 -6.99
N ASN A 87 -0.35 -2.50 -6.87
CA ASN A 87 0.59 -3.50 -6.38
C ASN A 87 0.39 -3.70 -4.87
N ALA A 88 0.40 -4.96 -4.45
CA ALA A 88 0.28 -5.29 -3.03
C ALA A 88 1.58 -4.95 -2.28
N MET A 89 1.48 -4.54 -1.02
CA MET A 89 2.65 -4.37 -0.15
C MET A 89 2.68 -5.46 0.91
N LYS A 90 3.82 -6.15 1.04
CA LYS A 90 4.01 -7.24 2.01
C LYS A 90 4.93 -6.78 3.14
N LEU A 91 4.37 -6.75 4.35
CA LEU A 91 5.08 -6.47 5.60
C LEU A 91 5.34 -7.76 6.37
N GLU A 92 6.60 -8.04 6.67
CA GLU A 92 7.04 -9.18 7.49
C GLU A 92 7.33 -8.70 8.91
N THR A 93 6.84 -9.41 9.92
CA THR A 93 7.02 -9.08 11.34
C THR A 93 7.81 -10.17 12.07
N ASN A 94 8.60 -9.78 13.07
CA ASN A 94 9.50 -10.61 13.89
C ASN A 94 8.79 -11.50 14.93
N HIS A 95 7.45 -11.60 14.90
CA HIS A 95 6.74 -12.43 15.88
C HIS A 95 7.16 -13.89 15.74
N LYS A 96 7.43 -14.57 16.87
CA LYS A 96 7.53 -16.03 16.87
C LYS A 96 6.19 -16.55 16.33
N LYS A 97 6.23 -17.38 15.29
CA LYS A 97 5.03 -18.10 14.80
C LYS A 97 4.46 -18.89 15.98
N THR A 98 3.49 -18.33 16.69
CA THR A 98 2.55 -19.19 17.41
C THR A 98 1.84 -19.96 16.31
N SER A 99 1.89 -21.28 16.36
CA SER A 99 1.41 -22.20 15.32
C SER A 99 -0.12 -22.22 15.18
N GLY A 100 -0.79 -21.07 15.32
CA GLY A 100 -2.15 -20.88 14.86
C GLY A 100 -2.12 -20.70 13.36
N LYS A 101 -2.82 -21.57 12.62
CA LYS A 101 -3.05 -21.42 11.18
C LYS A 101 -3.46 -19.98 10.91
N ASN A 102 -2.60 -19.20 10.27
CA ASN A 102 -2.95 -17.92 9.69
C ASN A 102 -3.79 -18.20 8.46
N THR A 103 -5.09 -18.45 8.65
CA THR A 103 -6.05 -18.29 7.57
C THR A 103 -5.99 -16.82 7.18
N ASN A 104 -5.42 -16.53 6.01
CA ASN A 104 -5.54 -15.22 5.37
C ASN A 104 -7.02 -15.07 4.99
N THR A 105 -7.87 -14.68 5.94
CA THR A 105 -9.31 -14.52 5.72
C THR A 105 -9.55 -13.21 4.98
N CYS A 106 -9.11 -13.14 3.72
CA CYS A 106 -9.54 -12.08 2.82
C CYS A 106 -10.98 -12.42 2.41
N ARG A 107 -11.96 -11.75 3.02
CA ARG A 107 -13.36 -11.87 2.65
C ARG A 107 -13.62 -10.89 1.50
N SER A 108 -13.48 -11.37 0.26
CA SER A 108 -14.02 -10.65 -0.89
C SER A 108 -15.54 -10.73 -0.88
N ASN A 109 -16.22 -9.76 -1.51
CA ASN A 109 -17.67 -9.81 -1.63
C ASN A 109 -18.04 -10.69 -2.83
N ASN A 110 -18.58 -11.89 -2.57
CA ASN A 110 -18.78 -12.93 -3.58
C ASN A 110 -19.86 -12.57 -4.62
N VAL A 111 -20.69 -11.55 -4.36
CA VAL A 111 -21.84 -11.16 -5.21
C VAL A 111 -21.42 -10.85 -6.65
N LEU A 112 -20.26 -10.21 -6.83
CA LEU A 112 -19.74 -9.92 -8.17
C LEU A 112 -19.20 -11.18 -8.86
N LEU A 113 -18.62 -12.12 -8.09
CA LEU A 113 -18.09 -13.39 -8.60
C LEU A 113 -19.18 -14.40 -8.95
N THR A 114 -20.39 -14.26 -8.41
CA THR A 114 -21.54 -15.09 -8.79
C THR A 114 -22.29 -14.56 -10.01
N ASN A 115 -21.99 -13.36 -10.50
CA ASN A 115 -22.64 -12.83 -11.69
C ASN A 115 -22.10 -13.51 -12.96
N LYS A 116 -22.96 -14.30 -13.62
CA LYS A 116 -22.60 -15.05 -14.83
C LYS A 116 -22.13 -14.17 -15.98
N TRP A 117 -22.66 -12.95 -16.10
CA TRP A 117 -22.29 -12.02 -17.16
C TRP A 117 -20.86 -11.48 -16.95
N VAL A 118 -20.56 -11.05 -15.73
CA VAL A 118 -19.21 -10.58 -15.34
C VAL A 118 -18.16 -11.69 -15.56
N ASN A 119 -18.48 -12.94 -15.22
CA ASN A 119 -17.59 -14.08 -15.44
C ASN A 119 -17.36 -14.39 -16.92
N GLN A 120 -18.32 -14.09 -17.79
CA GLN A 120 -18.19 -14.29 -19.24
C GLN A 120 -17.27 -13.22 -19.84
N GLU A 121 -17.46 -11.97 -19.44
CA GLU A 121 -16.63 -10.84 -19.89
C GLU A 121 -15.16 -11.00 -19.45
N ILE A 122 -14.92 -11.46 -18.21
CA ILE A 122 -13.57 -11.77 -17.72
C ILE A 122 -12.90 -12.88 -18.56
N LYS A 123 -13.66 -13.91 -18.98
CA LYS A 123 -13.12 -14.99 -19.82
C LYS A 123 -12.75 -14.52 -21.23
N GLU A 124 -13.40 -13.47 -21.72
CA GLU A 124 -13.13 -12.90 -23.05
C GLU A 124 -11.98 -11.88 -23.03
N ALA A 125 -11.66 -11.33 -21.84
CA ALA A 125 -10.56 -10.38 -21.63
C ALA A 125 -9.21 -11.03 -21.28
N ILE A 126 -9.16 -12.35 -21.05
CA ILE A 126 -7.95 -13.15 -20.78
C ILE A 126 -7.56 -13.94 -22.02
#